data_AF-A0A3A4Q3N7-F1
#
_entry.id   AF-A0A3A4Q3N7-F1
#
_cell.length_a   1.000
_cell.length_b   1.000
_cell.length_c   1.000
_cell.angle_alpha   90.00
_cell.angle_beta   90.00
_cell.angle_gamma   90.00
#
_symmetry.space_group_name_H-M   'P 1'
#
loop_
_entity.id
_entity.type
_entity.pdbx_description
1 polymer ?
#
loop_
_entity_poly.entity_id
_entity_poly.type
_entity_poly.pdbx_seq_one_letter_code
_entity_poly.pdbx_strand_id
1 'polypeptide(L)'
;MIYRKIKALMIVFMFIAGFSAIASNVCAENEIPRISKEDAREKLDDPEVIFLDVRLGSDWRASQFKIKGAIRVDPNRIEQWSDDYDTDKTYIVYCA
;
A
#
# COMPACT_ATOMS: atom_id res chain seq x y z
N MET A 1 -3.18 -6.06 58.27
CA MET A 1 -2.33 -5.11 57.50
C MET A 1 -1.40 -5.80 56.49
N ILE A 2 -0.85 -6.98 56.81
CA ILE A 2 0.02 -7.80 55.94
C ILE A 2 -0.66 -8.25 54.64
N TYR A 3 -1.91 -8.69 54.69
CA TYR A 3 -2.66 -9.18 53.52
C TYR A 3 -2.87 -8.11 52.42
N ARG A 4 -2.94 -6.83 52.81
CA ARG A 4 -3.07 -5.69 51.87
C ARG A 4 -1.75 -5.38 51.17
N LYS A 5 -0.61 -5.63 51.84
CA LYS A 5 0.73 -5.50 51.23
C LYS A 5 1.07 -6.66 50.30
N ILE A 6 0.63 -7.87 50.62
CA ILE A 6 0.80 -9.07 49.75
C ILE A 6 -0.04 -8.95 48.47
N LYS A 7 -1.31 -8.51 48.57
CA LYS A 7 -2.14 -8.25 47.37
C LYS A 7 -1.55 -7.16 46.48
N ALA A 8 -1.04 -6.07 47.06
CA ALA A 8 -0.37 -5.02 46.30
C ALA A 8 0.90 -5.54 45.59
N LEU A 9 1.68 -6.40 46.27
CA LEU A 9 2.89 -7.00 45.68
C LEU A 9 2.55 -7.96 44.52
N MET A 10 1.49 -8.75 44.64
CA MET A 10 1.05 -9.63 43.56
C MET A 10 0.49 -8.86 42.35
N ILE A 11 -0.21 -7.76 42.58
CA ILE A 11 -0.71 -6.89 41.50
C ILE A 11 0.48 -6.27 40.75
N VAL A 12 1.50 -5.78 41.46
CA VAL A 12 2.71 -5.22 40.84
C VAL A 12 3.47 -6.28 40.01
N PHE A 13 3.58 -7.51 40.51
CA PHE A 13 4.23 -8.60 39.77
C PHE A 13 3.44 -8.99 38.49
N MET A 14 2.11 -8.95 38.55
CA MET A 14 1.23 -9.19 37.41
C MET A 14 1.34 -8.09 36.33
N PHE A 15 1.59 -6.84 36.73
CA PHE A 15 1.84 -5.74 35.79
C PHE A 15 3.23 -5.79 35.13
N ILE A 16 4.26 -6.24 35.85
CA ILE A 16 5.64 -6.35 35.31
C ILE A 16 5.75 -7.51 34.30
N ALA A 17 5.11 -8.65 34.58
CA ALA A 17 5.10 -9.79 33.65
C ALA A 17 4.28 -9.51 32.37
N GLY A 18 3.28 -8.64 32.44
CA GLY A 18 2.45 -8.27 31.29
C GLY A 18 3.12 -7.32 30.29
N PHE A 19 4.23 -6.67 30.65
CA PHE A 19 4.85 -5.63 29.81
C PHE A 19 6.02 -6.14 28.93
N SER A 20 6.46 -7.39 29.11
CA SER A 20 7.65 -7.91 28.42
C SER A 20 7.36 -8.64 27.09
N ALA A 21 6.12 -8.65 26.60
CA ALA A 21 5.70 -9.53 25.49
C ALA A 21 5.40 -8.82 24.16
N ILE A 22 5.80 -7.56 23.95
CA ILE A 22 5.52 -6.86 22.69
C ILE A 22 6.74 -6.05 22.24
N ALA A 23 7.73 -6.71 21.65
CA ALA A 23 8.74 -6.04 20.85
C ALA A 23 9.30 -6.98 19.77
N SER A 24 8.40 -7.53 18.96
CA SER A 24 8.74 -8.16 17.69
C SER A 24 8.19 -7.30 16.57
N ASN A 25 8.79 -6.13 16.34
CA ASN A 25 8.57 -5.41 15.08
C ASN A 25 9.36 -6.16 14.00
N VAL A 26 8.68 -7.12 13.38
CA VAL A 26 9.07 -7.69 12.09
C VAL A 26 9.12 -6.52 11.11
N CYS A 27 10.31 -6.17 10.64
CA CYS A 27 10.47 -5.33 9.46
C CYS A 27 9.96 -6.10 8.24
N ALA A 28 8.64 -6.13 8.06
CA ALA A 28 8.05 -6.54 6.81
C ALA A 28 8.41 -5.44 5.79
N GLU A 29 9.28 -5.78 4.85
CA GLU A 29 9.42 -5.04 3.61
C GLU A 29 8.01 -4.92 3.02
N ASN A 30 7.49 -3.69 2.91
CA ASN A 30 6.15 -3.44 2.36
C ASN A 30 6.18 -3.80 0.88
N GLU A 31 6.00 -5.07 0.57
CA GLU A 31 5.85 -5.55 -0.79
C GLU A 31 4.69 -4.79 -1.43
N ILE A 32 4.98 -3.99 -2.45
CA ILE A 32 3.97 -3.19 -3.14
C ILE A 32 2.96 -4.17 -3.74
N PRO A 33 1.65 -4.04 -3.42
CA PRO A 33 0.64 -4.97 -3.90
C PRO A 33 0.66 -5.08 -5.43
N ARG A 34 0.71 -6.31 -5.92
CA ARG A 34 0.64 -6.61 -7.35
C ARG A 34 -0.66 -7.31 -7.68
N ILE A 35 -1.10 -7.11 -8.92
CA ILE A 35 -2.30 -7.75 -9.47
C ILE A 35 -1.91 -8.56 -10.71
N SER A 36 -2.59 -9.68 -10.95
CA SER A 36 -2.39 -10.45 -12.17
C SER A 36 -2.96 -9.71 -13.39
N LYS A 37 -2.51 -10.07 -14.59
CA LYS A 37 -3.06 -9.48 -15.83
C LYS A 37 -4.51 -9.89 -16.05
N GLU A 38 -4.91 -11.07 -15.59
CA GLU A 38 -6.27 -11.58 -15.62
C GLU A 38 -7.19 -10.73 -14.73
N ASP A 39 -6.83 -10.54 -13.46
CA ASP A 39 -7.62 -9.75 -12.52
C ASP A 39 -7.68 -8.27 -12.93
N ALA A 40 -6.56 -7.73 -13.46
CA ALA A 40 -6.55 -6.38 -14.01
C ALA A 40 -7.50 -6.25 -15.22
N ARG A 41 -7.61 -7.29 -16.06
CA ARG A 41 -8.54 -7.30 -17.20
C ARG A 41 -10.00 -7.25 -16.74
N GLU A 42 -10.34 -7.95 -15.67
CA GLU A 42 -11.71 -7.93 -15.11
C GLU A 42 -12.12 -6.54 -14.60
N LYS A 43 -11.14 -5.71 -14.23
CA LYS A 43 -11.34 -4.35 -13.73
C LYS A 43 -11.38 -3.26 -14.81
N LEU A 44 -11.27 -3.60 -16.10
CA LEU A 44 -11.18 -2.60 -17.18
C LEU A 44 -12.38 -1.68 -17.32
N ASP A 45 -13.57 -2.18 -16.99
CA ASP A 45 -14.83 -1.42 -17.11
C ASP A 45 -15.35 -0.94 -15.73
N ASP A 46 -14.54 -1.09 -14.67
CA ASP A 46 -14.87 -0.60 -13.32
C ASP A 46 -14.58 0.91 -13.21
N PRO A 47 -15.59 1.77 -12.96
CA PRO A 47 -15.40 3.22 -12.86
C PRO A 47 -14.60 3.65 -11.62
N GLU A 48 -14.39 2.75 -10.65
CA GLU A 48 -13.58 3.01 -9.47
C GLU A 48 -12.10 2.66 -9.67
N VAL A 49 -11.74 2.09 -10.82
CA VAL A 49 -10.38 1.67 -11.15
C VAL A 49 -9.81 2.52 -12.29
N ILE A 50 -8.67 3.15 -12.02
CA ILE A 50 -7.96 4.00 -12.98
C ILE A 50 -6.64 3.33 -13.35
N PHE A 51 -6.43 3.12 -14.65
CA PHE A 51 -5.17 2.60 -15.18
C PHE A 51 -4.21 3.75 -15.49
N LEU A 52 -3.00 3.70 -14.94
CA LEU A 52 -1.95 4.67 -15.20
C LEU A 52 -0.80 4.02 -15.99
N ASP A 53 -0.53 4.57 -17.18
CA ASP A 53 0.61 4.22 -18.00
C ASP A 53 1.78 5.13 -17.64
N VAL A 54 2.79 4.55 -16.97
CA VAL A 54 4.02 5.24 -16.56
C VAL A 54 5.22 4.83 -17.42
N ARG A 55 4.99 4.30 -18.63
CA ARG A 55 6.11 3.92 -19.51
C ARG A 55 6.99 5.13 -19.86
N LEU A 56 8.30 4.90 -19.85
CA LEU A 56 9.28 5.89 -20.25
C LEU A 56 9.15 6.24 -21.73
N GLY A 57 9.65 7.43 -22.10
CA GLY A 57 9.44 7.99 -23.44
C GLY A 57 9.84 7.07 -24.60
N SER A 58 10.90 6.26 -24.45
CA SER A 58 11.29 5.25 -25.46
C SER A 58 10.22 4.16 -25.61
N ASP A 59 9.82 3.54 -24.51
CA ASP A 59 8.94 2.36 -24.50
C ASP A 59 7.53 2.74 -24.88
N TRP A 60 7.07 3.91 -24.42
CA TRP A 60 5.80 4.47 -24.86
C TRP A 60 5.82 4.76 -26.38
N ARG A 61 6.84 5.45 -26.90
CA ARG A 61 6.90 5.81 -28.33
C ARG A 61 7.03 4.58 -29.24
N ALA A 62 7.72 3.53 -28.78
CA ALA A 62 7.86 2.28 -29.51
C ALA A 62 6.56 1.44 -29.53
N SER A 63 5.61 1.76 -28.64
CA SER A 63 4.39 0.97 -28.48
C SER A 63 3.26 1.46 -29.37
N GLN A 64 2.69 0.54 -30.14
CA GLN A 64 1.51 0.82 -30.98
C GLN A 64 0.21 0.87 -30.16
N PHE A 65 0.21 0.27 -28.97
CA PHE A 65 -0.97 0.09 -28.14
C PHE A 65 -0.72 0.46 -26.68
N LYS A 66 -1.80 0.74 -25.97
CA LYS A 66 -1.89 0.89 -24.52
C LYS A 66 -3.15 0.21 -24.00
N ILE A 67 -3.25 0.03 -22.69
CA ILE A 67 -4.47 -0.49 -22.06
C ILE A 67 -5.63 0.50 -22.34
N LYS A 68 -6.81 -0.06 -22.68
CA LYS A 68 -8.02 0.73 -22.94
C LYS A 68 -8.35 1.58 -21.70
N GLY A 69 -8.63 2.86 -21.91
CA GLY A 69 -8.96 3.79 -20.81
C GLY A 69 -7.76 4.29 -20.00
N ALA A 70 -6.55 3.72 -20.17
CA ALA A 70 -5.40 4.12 -19.37
C ALA A 70 -4.98 5.57 -19.62
N ILE A 71 -4.66 6.30 -18.56
CA ILE A 71 -4.16 7.68 -18.61
C ILE A 71 -2.64 7.62 -18.61
N ARG A 72 -2.00 8.32 -19.53
CA ARG A 72 -0.53 8.40 -19.57
C ARG A 72 -0.07 9.54 -18.66
N VAL A 73 0.87 9.24 -17.78
CA VAL A 73 1.53 10.23 -16.91
C VAL A 73 3.04 10.08 -17.00
N ASP A 74 3.79 11.17 -16.76
CA ASP A 74 5.25 11.12 -16.81
C ASP A 74 5.79 10.70 -15.43
N PRO A 75 6.45 9.52 -15.30
CA PRO A 75 7.01 9.06 -14.03
C PRO A 75 8.13 9.97 -13.50
N ASN A 76 8.72 10.84 -14.33
CA ASN A 76 9.79 11.76 -13.91
C ASN A 76 9.25 13.10 -13.39
N ARG A 77 7.93 13.30 -13.44
CA ARG A 77 7.27 14.57 -13.12
C ARG A 77 6.03 14.36 -12.27
N ILE A 78 6.12 13.49 -11.26
CA ILE A 78 5.01 13.08 -10.37
C ILE A 78 4.30 14.32 -9.80
N GLU A 79 5.07 15.27 -9.29
CA GLU A 79 4.60 16.54 -8.71
C GLU A 79 3.71 17.37 -9.65
N GLN A 80 3.74 17.11 -10.97
CA GLN A 80 2.94 17.86 -11.95
C GLN A 80 1.54 17.27 -12.17
N TRP A 81 1.27 16.06 -11.67
CA TRP A 81 0.01 15.36 -11.95
C TRP A 81 -0.58 14.61 -10.76
N SER A 82 0.21 14.25 -9.74
CA SER A 82 -0.29 13.43 -8.63
C SER A 82 -1.43 14.07 -7.86
N ASP A 83 -1.41 15.39 -7.75
CA ASP A 83 -2.37 16.16 -6.95
C ASP A 83 -3.75 16.26 -7.60
N ASP A 84 -3.86 15.94 -8.89
CA ASP A 84 -5.12 15.93 -9.64
C ASP A 84 -5.95 14.66 -9.41
N TYR A 85 -5.40 13.67 -8.69
CA TYR A 85 -6.01 12.34 -8.52
C TYR A 85 -6.67 12.17 -7.16
N ASP A 86 -7.87 11.60 -7.17
CA ASP A 86 -8.66 11.28 -5.98
C ASP A 86 -8.04 10.12 -5.19
N THR A 87 -7.71 10.35 -3.93
CA THR A 87 -7.10 9.35 -3.05
C THR A 87 -8.02 8.18 -2.70
N ASP A 88 -9.33 8.30 -2.93
CA ASP A 88 -10.31 7.24 -2.65
C ASP A 88 -10.46 6.24 -3.80
N LYS A 89 -9.84 6.50 -4.96
CA LYS A 89 -9.87 5.61 -6.14
C LYS A 89 -8.79 4.54 -6.10
N THR A 90 -9.04 3.44 -6.81
CA THR A 90 -8.04 2.40 -7.00
C THR A 90 -7.20 2.67 -8.25
N TYR A 91 -5.88 2.68 -8.11
CA TYR A 91 -4.96 2.88 -9.22
C TYR A 91 -4.21 1.61 -9.58
N ILE A 92 -4.26 1.21 -10.84
CA ILE A 92 -3.41 0.16 -11.41
C ILE A 92 -2.35 0.83 -12.27
N VAL A 93 -1.11 0.84 -11.77
CA VAL A 93 0.03 1.46 -12.44
C VAL A 93 0.82 0.39 -13.20
N TYR A 94 1.17 0.66 -14.46
CA TYR A 94 1.98 -0.25 -15.27
C TYR A 94 3.10 0.46 -16.03
N CYS A 95 4.22 -0.25 -16.18
CA CYS A 95 5.38 0.15 -16.94
C CYS A 95 5.67 -0.85 -18.08
N ALA A 96 6.85 -0.74 -18.71
CA ALA A 96 7.25 -1.55 -19.86
C ALA A 96 7.60 -2.99 -19.48
#